data_AF-A0A7Y4S5K0-F1
#
_entry.id   AF-A0A7Y4S5K0-F1
#
_cell.length_a   1.000
_cell.length_b   1.000
_cell.length_c   1.000
_cell.angle_alpha   90.00
_cell.angle_beta   90.00
_cell.angle_gamma   90.00
#
_symmetry.space_group_name_H-M   'P 1'
#
loop_
_entity.id
_entity.type
_entity.pdbx_description
1 polymer ?
#
loop_
_entity_poly.entity_id
_entity_poly.type
_entity_poly.pdbx_seq_one_letter_code
_entity_poly.pdbx_strand_id
1 'polypeptide(L)'
;MRQKLFAIIGLDFTPVSHTERWIAITGAFFGILSVFLISDYFLQAHIALIMVASMGASAVLLFAVPHGGLSQPWAVFGGHVISAIAGVSCAKLVTITWLAAPLAVAVAVGAMHYLRCIHPPGGATALVAVMGGEKLHALGYLFILEPVIINVTIILLTAIAFSWFNPSRRYPVYFAIDKMEKPSEVITPYPAISHADFVYALAQIDSYIDVNEHDLMRIYQLAIKHHKSSSESVQ
;
A
#
# COMPACT_ATOMS: atom_id res chain seq x y z
N MET A 1 16.68 10.31 -27.56
CA MET A 1 16.05 11.46 -26.85
C MET A 1 14.73 11.06 -26.18
N ARG A 2 13.81 10.41 -26.90
CA ARG A 2 12.49 9.97 -26.39
C ARG A 2 12.55 9.00 -25.19
N GLN A 3 13.43 8.00 -25.20
CA GLN A 3 13.62 7.06 -24.07
C GLN A 3 14.17 7.75 -22.81
N LYS A 4 15.12 8.69 -22.96
CA LYS A 4 15.62 9.48 -21.82
C LYS A 4 14.52 10.37 -21.22
N LEU A 5 13.66 10.94 -22.07
CA LEU A 5 12.53 11.75 -21.61
C LEU A 5 11.52 10.89 -20.84
N PHE A 6 11.22 9.68 -21.30
CA PHE A 6 10.36 8.74 -20.59
C PHE A 6 10.96 8.30 -19.26
N ALA A 7 12.26 8.03 -19.21
CA ALA A 7 12.95 7.71 -17.96
C ALA A 7 12.93 8.88 -16.96
N ILE A 8 13.10 10.13 -17.42
CA ILE A 8 13.03 11.33 -16.56
C ILE A 8 11.64 11.52 -15.96
N ILE A 9 10.58 11.19 -16.71
CA ILE A 9 9.19 11.30 -16.26
C ILE A 9 8.78 10.07 -15.42
N GLY A 10 9.61 9.02 -15.39
CA GLY A 10 9.31 7.78 -14.66
C GLY A 10 8.22 6.93 -15.33
N LEU A 11 8.08 7.03 -16.66
CA LEU A 11 7.16 6.16 -17.41
C LEU A 11 7.79 4.76 -17.53
N ASP A 12 7.43 3.89 -16.59
CA ASP A 12 7.80 2.48 -16.63
C ASP A 12 6.82 1.67 -17.50
N PHE A 13 7.39 0.85 -18.39
CA PHE A 13 6.66 -0.04 -19.28
C PHE A 13 6.62 -1.48 -18.73
N THR A 14 6.44 -1.63 -17.41
CA THR A 14 6.25 -2.96 -16.81
C THR A 14 5.09 -3.66 -17.52
N PRO A 15 5.29 -4.86 -18.08
CA PRO A 15 4.28 -5.53 -18.88
C PRO A 15 3.18 -6.09 -17.98
N VAL A 16 2.18 -5.26 -17.65
CA VAL A 16 0.94 -5.70 -16.98
C VAL A 16 -0.09 -6.03 -18.05
N SER A 17 -0.67 -7.23 -17.99
CA SER A 17 -1.67 -7.71 -18.94
C SER A 17 -2.93 -6.83 -18.95
N HIS A 18 -3.63 -6.78 -20.09
CA HIS A 18 -4.90 -6.05 -20.18
C HIS A 18 -5.96 -6.62 -19.23
N THR A 19 -5.94 -7.93 -18.99
CA THR A 19 -6.81 -8.60 -18.04
C THR A 19 -6.58 -8.08 -16.63
N GLU A 20 -5.33 -8.03 -16.18
CA GLU A 20 -4.98 -7.55 -14.84
C GLU A 20 -5.36 -6.07 -14.65
N ARG A 21 -5.24 -5.24 -15.69
CA ARG A 21 -5.73 -3.86 -15.68
C ARG A 21 -7.25 -3.77 -15.46
N TRP A 22 -8.03 -4.58 -16.17
CA TRP A 22 -9.49 -4.60 -15.99
C TRP A 22 -9.91 -5.13 -14.62
N ILE A 23 -9.19 -6.13 -14.08
CA ILE A 23 -9.41 -6.63 -12.72
C ILE A 23 -9.12 -5.51 -11.71
N ALA A 24 -8.05 -4.72 -11.89
CA ALA A 24 -7.78 -3.56 -11.03
C ALA A 24 -8.90 -2.51 -11.08
N ILE A 25 -9.34 -2.13 -12.28
CA ILE A 25 -10.38 -1.11 -12.49
C ILE A 25 -11.69 -1.55 -11.84
N THR A 26 -12.12 -2.78 -12.09
CA THR A 26 -13.37 -3.32 -11.53
C THR A 26 -13.28 -3.49 -10.02
N GLY A 27 -12.15 -3.97 -9.50
CA GLY A 27 -11.89 -4.06 -8.07
C GLY A 27 -11.98 -2.72 -7.37
N ALA A 28 -11.34 -1.68 -7.92
CA ALA A 28 -11.41 -0.33 -7.37
C ALA A 28 -12.83 0.23 -7.39
N PHE A 29 -13.58 0.03 -8.48
CA PHE A 29 -14.98 0.42 -8.57
C PHE A 29 -15.84 -0.25 -7.48
N PHE A 30 -15.78 -1.57 -7.36
CA PHE A 30 -16.57 -2.30 -6.35
C PHE A 30 -16.09 -2.03 -4.92
N GLY A 31 -14.80 -1.78 -4.71
CA GLY A 31 -14.23 -1.33 -3.44
C GLY A 31 -14.88 -0.03 -2.98
N ILE A 32 -14.82 1.01 -3.81
CA ILE A 32 -15.39 2.32 -3.46
C ILE A 32 -16.92 2.28 -3.41
N LEU A 33 -17.57 1.53 -4.29
CA LEU A 33 -19.02 1.35 -4.23
C LEU A 33 -19.46 0.70 -2.92
N SER A 34 -18.73 -0.33 -2.45
CA SER A 34 -19.02 -1.00 -1.17
C SER A 34 -18.84 -0.04 0.01
N VAL A 35 -17.73 0.71 0.01
CA VAL A 35 -17.46 1.77 0.99
C VAL A 35 -18.61 2.78 1.00
N PHE A 36 -19.06 3.26 -0.15
CA PHE A 36 -20.14 4.24 -0.22
C PHE A 36 -21.48 3.69 0.28
N LEU A 37 -21.93 2.54 -0.24
CA LEU A 37 -23.24 1.97 0.09
C LEU A 37 -23.33 1.54 1.56
N ILE A 38 -22.28 0.92 2.09
CA ILE A 38 -22.27 0.44 3.47
C ILE A 38 -22.10 1.61 4.42
N SER A 39 -21.19 2.56 4.13
CA SER A 39 -21.03 3.75 4.97
C SER A 39 -22.26 4.64 4.95
N ASP A 40 -22.99 4.77 3.85
CA ASP A 40 -24.26 5.52 3.83
C ASP A 40 -25.34 4.88 4.72
N TYR A 41 -25.32 3.55 4.86
CA TYR A 41 -26.23 2.84 5.76
C TYR A 41 -25.85 3.00 7.25
N PHE A 42 -24.56 2.96 7.58
CA PHE A 42 -24.08 3.01 8.97
C PHE A 42 -23.73 4.43 9.48
N LEU A 43 -23.42 5.37 8.58
CA LEU A 43 -23.01 6.73 8.88
C LEU A 43 -23.98 7.72 8.23
N GLN A 44 -24.06 8.94 8.76
CA GLN A 44 -24.81 10.00 8.10
C GLN A 44 -24.14 10.35 6.76
N ALA A 45 -24.92 10.50 5.68
CA ALA A 45 -24.45 10.65 4.29
C ALA A 45 -23.30 11.68 4.08
N HIS A 46 -23.27 12.76 4.86
CA HIS A 46 -22.23 13.79 4.78
C HIS A 46 -20.88 13.37 5.39
N ILE A 47 -20.88 12.49 6.40
CA ILE A 47 -19.67 11.94 7.02
C ILE A 47 -19.05 10.89 6.08
N ALA A 48 -19.89 10.11 5.38
CA ALA A 48 -19.46 9.12 4.40
C ALA A 48 -18.66 9.76 3.25
N LEU A 49 -19.12 10.90 2.71
CA LEU A 49 -18.47 11.61 1.59
C LEU A 49 -17.06 12.13 1.92
N ILE A 50 -16.83 12.54 3.17
CA ILE A 50 -15.56 13.16 3.59
C ILE A 50 -14.39 12.15 3.54
N MET A 51 -14.66 10.86 3.77
CA MET A 51 -13.63 9.82 3.72
C MET A 51 -13.34 9.28 2.32
N VAL A 52 -14.16 9.61 1.32
CA VAL A 52 -14.06 9.03 -0.04
C VAL A 52 -12.72 9.34 -0.69
N ALA A 53 -12.13 10.52 -0.46
CA ALA A 53 -10.81 10.85 -1.01
C ALA A 53 -9.71 9.93 -0.47
N SER A 54 -9.72 9.66 0.84
CA SER A 54 -8.75 8.76 1.47
C SER A 54 -8.98 7.30 1.04
N MET A 55 -10.24 6.84 1.03
CA MET A 55 -10.58 5.48 0.58
C MET A 55 -10.32 5.27 -0.91
N GLY A 56 -10.51 6.30 -1.74
CA GLY A 56 -10.17 6.32 -3.16
C GLY A 56 -8.70 5.98 -3.39
N ALA A 57 -7.80 6.64 -2.67
CA ALA A 57 -6.37 6.35 -2.74
C ALA A 57 -6.04 4.95 -2.20
N SER A 58 -6.71 4.49 -1.14
CA SER A 58 -6.56 3.11 -0.63
C SER A 58 -7.01 2.07 -1.66
N ALA A 59 -8.09 2.32 -2.40
CA ALA A 59 -8.56 1.45 -3.48
C ALA A 59 -7.52 1.35 -4.61
N VAL A 60 -6.88 2.47 -4.99
CA VAL A 60 -5.80 2.42 -5.98
C VAL A 60 -4.71 1.45 -5.53
N LEU A 61 -4.24 1.54 -4.28
CA LEU A 61 -3.21 0.62 -3.77
C LEU A 61 -3.71 -0.82 -3.69
N LEU A 62 -4.86 -1.06 -3.05
CA LEU A 62 -5.41 -2.39 -2.81
C LEU A 62 -5.73 -3.15 -4.10
N PHE A 63 -6.18 -2.46 -5.14
CA PHE A 63 -6.65 -3.12 -6.37
C PHE A 63 -5.69 -2.97 -7.55
N ALA A 64 -4.82 -1.96 -7.61
CA ALA A 64 -3.80 -1.87 -8.65
C ALA A 64 -2.46 -2.51 -8.25
N VAL A 65 -2.13 -2.50 -6.96
CA VAL A 65 -0.87 -3.04 -6.42
C VAL A 65 -1.14 -3.92 -5.18
N PRO A 66 -1.97 -4.98 -5.29
CA PRO A 66 -2.43 -5.78 -4.14
C PRO A 66 -1.27 -6.46 -3.39
N HIS A 67 -0.19 -6.80 -4.08
CA HIS A 67 0.96 -7.49 -3.49
C HIS A 67 1.99 -6.53 -2.85
N GLY A 68 1.83 -5.23 -3.03
CA GLY A 68 2.72 -4.22 -2.46
C GLY A 68 2.65 -4.20 -0.93
N GLY A 69 3.79 -3.94 -0.28
CA GLY A 69 3.86 -3.82 1.19
C GLY A 69 2.91 -2.76 1.75
N LEU A 70 2.72 -1.66 1.02
CA LEU A 70 1.84 -0.54 1.36
C LEU A 70 0.35 -0.87 1.27
N SER A 71 0.01 -1.95 0.56
CA SER A 71 -1.35 -2.45 0.39
C SER A 71 -1.71 -3.52 1.41
N GLN A 72 -0.74 -4.07 2.17
CA GLN A 72 -1.01 -5.17 3.10
C GLN A 72 -1.90 -4.72 4.27
N PRO A 73 -2.64 -5.65 4.91
CA PRO A 73 -3.67 -5.30 5.91
C PRO A 73 -3.15 -4.43 7.05
N TRP A 74 -1.94 -4.67 7.56
CA TRP A 74 -1.36 -3.85 8.62
C TRP A 74 -1.04 -2.43 8.15
N ALA A 75 -0.50 -2.27 6.94
CA ALA A 75 -0.26 -0.95 6.37
C ALA A 75 -1.59 -0.18 6.26
N VAL A 76 -2.61 -0.78 5.66
CA VAL A 76 -3.93 -0.14 5.48
C VAL A 76 -4.56 0.18 6.83
N PHE A 77 -4.75 -0.83 7.68
CA PHE A 77 -5.46 -0.68 8.96
C PHE A 77 -4.71 0.24 9.93
N GLY A 78 -3.44 -0.09 10.20
CA GLY A 78 -2.61 0.70 11.09
C GLY A 78 -2.41 2.11 10.56
N GLY A 79 -2.13 2.26 9.26
CA GLY A 79 -1.87 3.55 8.64
C GLY A 79 -3.05 4.52 8.76
N HIS A 80 -4.28 4.07 8.52
CA HIS A 80 -5.47 4.92 8.72
C HIS A 80 -5.72 5.23 10.19
N VAL A 81 -5.68 4.24 11.09
CA VAL A 81 -5.98 4.44 12.52
C VAL A 81 -4.96 5.37 13.19
N ILE A 82 -3.66 5.15 12.97
CA ILE A 82 -2.58 5.99 13.52
C ILE A 82 -2.68 7.42 12.97
N SER A 83 -2.97 7.55 11.67
CA SER A 83 -3.15 8.87 11.06
C SER A 83 -4.39 9.61 11.59
N ALA A 84 -5.49 8.89 11.85
CA ALA A 84 -6.68 9.46 12.46
C ALA A 84 -6.40 9.96 13.89
N ILE A 85 -5.67 9.17 14.70
CA ILE A 85 -5.24 9.59 16.05
C ILE A 85 -4.39 10.86 15.97
N ALA A 86 -3.41 10.90 15.09
CA ALA A 86 -2.55 12.06 14.89
C ALA A 86 -3.35 13.29 14.45
N GLY A 87 -4.24 13.12 13.48
CA GLY A 87 -5.11 14.18 12.96
C GLY A 87 -6.06 14.76 14.00
N VAL A 88 -6.81 13.91 14.71
CA VAL A 88 -7.72 14.37 15.78
C VAL A 88 -6.95 15.05 16.90
N SER A 89 -5.79 14.52 17.28
CA SER A 89 -4.97 15.12 18.34
C SER A 89 -4.45 16.51 17.92
N CYS A 90 -3.99 16.66 16.68
CA CYS A 90 -3.56 17.96 16.17
C CYS A 90 -4.72 18.95 16.05
N ALA A 91 -5.90 18.50 15.58
CA ALA A 91 -7.10 19.34 15.50
C ALA A 91 -7.55 19.86 16.88
N LYS A 92 -7.32 19.08 17.94
CA LYS A 92 -7.63 19.48 19.33
C LYS A 92 -6.56 20.36 19.97
N LEU A 93 -5.28 20.11 19.68
CA LEU A 93 -4.15 20.76 20.34
C LEU A 93 -3.66 22.04 19.64
N VAL A 94 -3.92 22.17 18.33
CA VAL A 94 -3.44 23.29 17.51
C VAL A 94 -4.64 24.00 16.89
N THR A 95 -4.91 25.23 17.35
CA THR A 95 -6.06 26.03 16.92
C THR A 95 -5.94 26.56 15.50
N ILE A 96 -4.71 26.66 14.99
CA ILE A 96 -4.42 27.27 13.68
C ILE A 96 -4.35 26.18 12.61
N THR A 97 -5.38 26.09 11.77
CA THR A 97 -5.55 25.01 10.77
C THR A 97 -4.36 24.84 9.82
N TRP A 98 -3.77 25.94 9.33
CA TRP A 98 -2.64 25.88 8.38
C TRP A 98 -1.38 25.28 9.02
N LEU A 99 -1.28 25.27 10.35
CA LEU A 99 -0.23 24.61 11.11
C LEU A 99 -0.64 23.20 11.57
N ALA A 100 -1.88 23.03 12.01
CA ALA A 100 -2.42 21.75 12.48
C ALA A 100 -2.39 20.67 11.38
N ALA A 101 -2.72 21.03 10.15
CA ALA A 101 -2.79 20.10 9.01
C ALA A 101 -1.42 19.49 8.65
N PRO A 102 -0.35 20.28 8.35
CA PRO A 102 0.96 19.71 8.07
C PRO A 102 1.57 19.00 9.29
N LEU A 103 1.30 19.48 10.52
CA LEU A 103 1.76 18.80 11.73
C LEU A 103 1.12 17.42 11.88
N ALA A 104 -0.19 17.30 11.64
CA ALA A 104 -0.90 16.02 11.67
C ALA A 104 -0.31 15.01 10.69
N VAL A 105 -0.03 15.43 9.45
CA VAL A 105 0.59 14.56 8.44
C VAL A 105 2.00 14.17 8.85
N ALA A 106 2.82 15.12 9.34
CA ALA A 106 4.19 14.83 9.77
C ALA A 106 4.23 13.81 10.92
N VAL A 107 3.38 13.99 11.94
CA VAL A 107 3.25 13.07 13.07
C VAL A 107 2.75 11.70 12.60
N ALA A 108 1.73 11.68 11.72
CA ALA A 108 1.21 10.45 11.15
C ALA A 108 2.29 9.67 10.38
N VAL A 109 3.04 10.33 9.49
CA VAL A 109 4.12 9.71 8.72
C VAL A 109 5.22 9.18 9.62
N GLY A 110 5.63 9.94 10.64
CA GLY A 110 6.62 9.51 11.61
C GLY A 110 6.14 8.28 12.39
N ALA A 111 4.92 8.32 12.91
CA ALA A 111 4.34 7.20 13.66
C ALA A 111 4.18 5.94 12.79
N MET A 112 3.71 6.08 11.56
CA MET A 112 3.60 4.96 10.62
C MET A 112 4.96 4.34 10.28
N HIS A 113 6.04 5.14 10.21
CA HIS A 113 7.40 4.62 9.98
C HIS A 113 7.84 3.73 11.14
N TYR A 114 7.71 4.22 12.37
CA TYR A 114 8.09 3.45 13.56
C TYR A 114 7.24 2.20 13.76
N LEU A 115 5.95 2.26 13.41
CA LEU A 115 5.00 1.16 13.53
C LEU A 115 4.93 0.25 12.30
N ARG A 116 5.76 0.53 11.27
CA ARG A 116 5.89 -0.25 10.03
C ARG A 116 4.55 -0.46 9.30
N CYS A 117 3.72 0.56 9.29
CA CYS A 117 2.39 0.55 8.66
C CYS A 117 2.21 1.74 7.72
N ILE A 118 3.25 2.07 6.95
CA ILE A 118 3.17 3.18 5.99
C ILE A 118 2.08 2.87 4.98
N HIS A 119 1.07 3.73 4.97
CA HIS A 119 0.00 3.72 4.00
C HIS A 119 -0.31 5.17 3.64
N PRO A 120 0.19 5.65 2.49
CA PRO A 120 0.05 7.05 2.08
C PRO A 120 -1.39 7.60 2.18
N PRO A 121 -2.46 6.83 1.86
CA PRO A 121 -3.84 7.27 2.08
C PRO A 121 -4.18 7.65 3.52
N GLY A 122 -3.46 7.12 4.51
CA GLY A 122 -3.55 7.53 5.91
C GLY A 122 -3.20 9.01 6.10
N GLY A 123 -2.24 9.56 5.35
CA GLY A 123 -1.96 10.99 5.37
C GLY A 123 -3.18 11.85 5.01
N ALA A 124 -3.99 11.41 4.05
CA ALA A 124 -5.26 12.06 3.73
C ALA A 124 -6.29 11.91 4.88
N THR A 125 -6.31 10.77 5.59
CA THR A 125 -7.14 10.61 6.81
C THR A 125 -6.75 11.61 7.91
N ALA A 126 -5.44 11.84 8.12
CA ALA A 126 -4.97 12.84 9.07
C ALA A 126 -5.42 14.25 8.68
N LEU A 127 -5.31 14.61 7.39
CA LEU A 127 -5.78 15.90 6.87
C LEU A 127 -7.30 16.07 7.04
N VAL A 128 -8.07 15.03 6.72
CA VAL A 128 -9.52 15.02 6.89
C VAL A 128 -9.91 15.33 8.33
N ALA A 129 -9.25 14.70 9.32
CA ALA A 129 -9.53 14.96 10.74
C ALA A 129 -9.32 16.44 11.13
N VAL A 130 -8.35 17.11 10.50
CA VAL A 130 -8.08 18.53 10.74
C VAL A 130 -9.02 19.43 9.94
N MET A 131 -9.36 19.08 8.71
CA MET A 131 -10.07 19.93 7.75
C MET A 131 -11.59 19.67 7.67
N GLY A 132 -12.12 18.64 8.34
CA GLY A 132 -13.48 18.12 8.16
C GLY A 132 -14.65 18.97 8.68
N GLY A 133 -14.42 20.23 9.06
CA GLY A 133 -15.45 21.14 9.55
C GLY A 133 -16.05 20.76 10.91
N GLU A 134 -16.98 21.57 11.40
CA GLU A 134 -17.50 21.49 12.78
C GLU A 134 -18.11 20.14 13.13
N LYS A 135 -18.86 19.53 12.20
CA LYS A 135 -19.48 18.22 12.43
C LYS A 135 -18.46 17.11 12.65
N LEU A 136 -17.37 17.10 11.88
CA LEU A 136 -16.32 16.10 12.05
C LEU A 136 -15.53 16.35 13.33
N HIS A 137 -15.23 17.63 13.63
CA HIS A 137 -14.54 18.01 14.86
C HIS A 137 -15.36 17.65 16.12
N ALA A 138 -16.69 17.73 16.05
CA ALA A 138 -17.60 17.33 17.13
C ALA A 138 -17.52 15.84 17.48
N LEU A 139 -17.19 14.96 16.51
CA LEU A 139 -16.94 13.53 16.78
C LEU A 139 -15.69 13.34 17.67
N GLY A 140 -14.70 14.23 17.57
CA GLY A 140 -13.43 14.07 18.26
C GLY A 140 -12.81 12.70 17.97
N TYR A 141 -12.49 11.94 19.02
CA TYR A 141 -11.90 10.61 18.84
C TYR A 141 -12.89 9.54 18.33
N LEU A 142 -14.21 9.80 18.35
CA LEU A 142 -15.18 8.94 17.66
C LEU A 142 -14.97 8.92 16.15
N PHE A 143 -14.28 9.91 15.58
CA PHE A 143 -13.82 9.89 14.19
C PHE A 143 -13.01 8.61 13.86
N ILE A 144 -12.27 8.07 14.83
CA ILE A 144 -11.49 6.84 14.62
C ILE A 144 -12.42 5.64 14.50
N LEU A 145 -13.45 5.55 15.34
CA LEU A 145 -14.34 4.39 15.40
C LEU A 145 -15.38 4.41 14.28
N GLU A 146 -16.04 5.55 14.07
CA GLU A 146 -17.17 5.67 13.16
C GLU A 146 -16.70 5.75 11.71
N PRO A 147 -16.17 6.86 11.18
CA PRO A 147 -15.78 6.85 9.78
C PRO A 147 -14.53 5.99 9.52
N VAL A 148 -13.49 6.04 10.35
CA VAL A 148 -12.20 5.44 9.95
C VAL A 148 -12.24 3.91 9.98
N ILE A 149 -12.48 3.30 11.15
CA ILE A 149 -12.45 1.84 11.27
C ILE A 149 -13.53 1.17 10.40
N ILE A 150 -14.72 1.75 10.29
CA ILE A 150 -15.78 1.20 9.43
C ILE A 150 -15.34 1.18 7.97
N ASN A 151 -14.93 2.33 7.41
CA ASN A 151 -14.53 2.39 5.99
C ASN A 151 -13.32 1.51 5.68
N VAL A 152 -12.33 1.47 6.58
CA VAL A 152 -11.12 0.64 6.44
C VAL A 152 -11.46 -0.85 6.50
N THR A 153 -12.36 -1.25 7.39
CA THR A 153 -12.81 -2.64 7.49
C THR A 153 -13.56 -3.05 6.23
N ILE A 154 -14.47 -2.19 5.73
CA ILE A 154 -15.21 -2.44 4.50
C ILE A 154 -14.25 -2.65 3.33
N ILE A 155 -13.34 -1.71 3.08
CA ILE A 155 -12.47 -1.79 1.91
C ILE A 155 -11.50 -2.98 1.98
N LEU A 156 -11.01 -3.33 3.18
CA LEU A 156 -10.19 -4.53 3.38
C LEU A 156 -10.96 -5.81 3.11
N LEU A 157 -12.19 -5.93 3.65
CA LEU A 157 -13.03 -7.09 3.41
C LEU A 157 -13.40 -7.21 1.92
N THR A 158 -13.70 -6.11 1.26
CA THR A 158 -13.94 -6.09 -0.19
C THR A 158 -12.70 -6.52 -0.96
N ALA A 159 -11.49 -6.06 -0.59
CA ALA A 159 -10.25 -6.48 -1.25
C ALA A 159 -9.97 -7.98 -1.06
N ILE A 160 -10.19 -8.51 0.14
CA ILE A 160 -10.05 -9.95 0.44
C ILE A 160 -11.06 -10.76 -0.39
N ALA A 161 -12.35 -10.38 -0.36
CA ALA A 161 -13.39 -11.06 -1.11
C ALA A 161 -13.11 -11.01 -2.62
N PHE A 162 -12.69 -9.86 -3.15
CA PHE A 162 -12.35 -9.69 -4.55
C PHE A 162 -11.16 -10.56 -4.98
N SER A 163 -10.18 -10.74 -4.09
CA SER A 163 -9.03 -11.63 -4.33
C SER A 163 -9.43 -13.11 -4.37
N TRP A 164 -10.44 -13.53 -3.61
CA TRP A 164 -10.94 -14.91 -3.66
C TRP A 164 -11.55 -15.26 -5.02
N PHE A 165 -12.18 -14.30 -5.70
CA PHE A 165 -12.73 -14.51 -7.05
C PHE A 165 -11.67 -14.47 -8.16
N ASN A 166 -10.46 -13.98 -7.87
CA ASN A 166 -9.38 -13.82 -8.83
C ASN A 166 -8.12 -14.56 -8.35
N PRO A 167 -7.98 -15.86 -8.62
CA PRO A 167 -6.89 -16.69 -8.07
C PRO A 167 -5.47 -16.20 -8.39
N SER A 168 -5.31 -15.41 -9.46
CA SER A 168 -4.07 -14.74 -9.84
C SER A 168 -3.67 -13.61 -8.87
N ARG A 169 -4.60 -13.09 -8.09
CA ARG A 169 -4.39 -12.06 -7.07
C ARG A 169 -4.53 -12.69 -5.70
N ARG A 170 -3.42 -12.82 -4.98
CA ARG A 170 -3.44 -13.41 -3.63
C ARG A 170 -3.27 -12.29 -2.61
N TYR A 171 -4.37 -11.96 -1.95
CA TYR A 171 -4.42 -10.94 -0.92
C TYR A 171 -5.16 -11.44 0.34
N PRO A 172 -4.59 -11.29 1.55
CA PRO A 172 -3.24 -10.80 1.86
C PRO A 172 -2.14 -11.72 1.33
N VAL A 173 -0.96 -11.16 1.09
CA VAL A 173 0.19 -11.91 0.54
C VAL A 173 0.61 -13.07 1.46
N TYR A 174 0.42 -12.93 2.78
CA TYR A 174 0.78 -13.98 3.74
C TYR A 174 0.15 -15.34 3.40
N PHE A 175 -1.13 -15.38 2.98
CA PHE A 175 -1.78 -16.63 2.61
C PHE A 175 -1.30 -17.20 1.26
N ALA A 176 -0.54 -16.43 0.50
CA ALA A 176 0.11 -16.91 -0.72
C ALA A 176 1.41 -17.68 -0.45
N ILE A 177 2.04 -17.47 0.72
CA ILE A 177 3.38 -17.97 1.05
C ILE A 177 3.37 -19.49 1.23
N ASP A 178 2.27 -20.10 1.69
CA ASP A 178 2.14 -21.56 1.89
C ASP A 178 2.31 -22.38 0.60
N LYS A 179 2.23 -21.74 -0.57
CA LYS A 179 2.48 -22.37 -1.87
C LYS A 179 3.85 -22.06 -2.48
N MET A 180 4.63 -21.16 -1.88
CA MET A 180 6.02 -21.01 -2.29
C MET A 180 6.79 -22.19 -1.71
N GLU A 181 7.53 -22.90 -2.55
CA GLU A 181 8.43 -23.96 -2.11
C GLU A 181 9.28 -23.40 -0.96
N LYS A 182 9.18 -24.00 0.23
CA LYS A 182 10.06 -23.64 1.34
C LYS A 182 11.49 -23.71 0.80
N PRO A 183 12.34 -22.69 1.06
CA PRO A 183 13.74 -22.76 0.66
C PRO A 183 14.29 -24.10 1.14
N SER A 184 14.77 -24.91 0.20
CA SER A 184 15.26 -26.25 0.51
C SER A 184 16.28 -26.13 1.65
N GLU A 185 16.09 -26.89 2.74
CA GLU A 185 17.02 -26.91 3.88
C GLU A 185 18.43 -27.35 3.45
N VAL A 186 18.52 -27.97 2.27
CA VAL A 186 19.78 -28.27 1.60
C VAL A 186 20.37 -26.99 1.04
N ILE A 187 21.45 -26.52 1.66
CA ILE A 187 22.30 -25.43 1.17
C ILE A 187 23.06 -25.93 -0.08
N THR A 188 22.36 -26.06 -1.21
CA THR A 188 23.02 -26.14 -2.51
C THR A 188 23.29 -24.73 -3.00
N PRO A 189 24.51 -24.41 -3.45
CA PRO A 189 24.76 -23.14 -4.13
C PRO A 189 23.78 -22.97 -5.29
N TYR A 190 23.06 -21.85 -5.32
CA TYR A 190 22.24 -21.52 -6.48
C TYR A 190 23.17 -21.39 -7.71
N PRO A 191 22.74 -21.86 -8.89
CA PRO A 191 23.52 -21.68 -10.11
C PRO A 191 23.68 -20.18 -10.40
N ALA A 192 24.75 -19.82 -11.11
CA ALA A 192 24.96 -18.45 -11.55
C ALA A 192 23.84 -18.05 -12.54
N ILE A 193 23.05 -17.03 -12.19
CA ILE A 193 21.95 -16.52 -13.00
C ILE A 193 22.49 -15.40 -13.91
N SER A 194 22.17 -15.46 -15.21
CA SER A 194 22.56 -14.40 -16.16
C SER A 194 21.57 -13.23 -16.12
N HIS A 195 21.96 -12.08 -16.68
CA HIS A 195 21.06 -10.93 -16.79
C HIS A 195 19.81 -11.25 -17.65
N ALA A 196 19.97 -12.06 -18.71
CA ALA A 196 18.85 -12.45 -19.56
C ALA A 196 17.81 -13.30 -18.80
N ASP A 197 18.26 -14.17 -17.90
CA ASP A 197 17.37 -14.98 -17.06
C ASP A 197 16.57 -14.09 -16.09
N PHE A 198 17.17 -13.03 -15.57
CA PHE A 198 16.47 -12.03 -14.75
C PHE A 198 15.40 -11.27 -15.55
N VAL A 199 15.75 -10.78 -16.73
CA VAL A 199 14.79 -10.07 -17.61
C VAL A 199 13.63 -11.00 -18.00
N TYR A 200 13.93 -12.26 -18.32
CA TYR A 200 12.90 -13.27 -18.59
C TYR A 200 11.98 -13.48 -17.38
N ALA A 201 12.55 -13.68 -16.18
CA ALA A 201 11.77 -13.88 -14.96
C ALA A 201 10.86 -12.68 -14.65
N LEU A 202 11.37 -11.45 -14.77
CA LEU A 202 10.59 -10.23 -14.59
C LEU A 202 9.44 -10.14 -15.61
N ALA A 203 9.67 -10.56 -16.86
CA ALA A 203 8.63 -10.58 -17.89
C ALA A 203 7.53 -11.64 -17.64
N GLN A 204 7.78 -12.67 -16.83
CA GLN A 204 6.78 -13.69 -16.46
C GLN A 204 5.93 -13.30 -15.24
N ILE A 205 6.31 -12.27 -14.49
CA ILE A 205 5.56 -11.83 -13.32
C ILE A 205 4.52 -10.79 -13.77
N ASP A 206 3.26 -11.24 -13.94
CA ASP A 206 2.11 -10.36 -14.25
C ASP A 206 1.63 -9.64 -12.97
N SER A 207 2.54 -8.92 -12.31
CA SER A 207 2.25 -8.12 -11.13
C SER A 207 3.20 -6.93 -11.03
N TYR A 208 2.69 -5.80 -10.53
CA TYR A 208 3.50 -4.62 -10.25
C TYR A 208 4.46 -4.90 -9.07
N ILE A 209 5.76 -4.91 -9.36
CA ILE A 209 6.85 -4.99 -8.37
C ILE A 209 7.43 -3.60 -8.20
N ASP A 210 7.35 -3.06 -6.98
CA ASP A 210 7.91 -1.75 -6.62
C ASP A 210 9.43 -1.86 -6.34
N VAL A 211 10.19 -2.33 -7.33
CA VAL A 211 11.66 -2.41 -7.29
C VAL A 211 12.20 -2.18 -8.70
N ASN A 212 13.11 -1.23 -8.85
CA ASN A 212 13.79 -0.96 -10.12
C ASN A 212 14.76 -2.10 -10.48
N GLU A 213 14.88 -2.42 -11.77
CA GLU A 213 15.87 -3.36 -12.31
C GLU A 213 17.30 -3.05 -11.79
N HIS A 214 17.66 -1.77 -11.72
CA HIS A 214 18.96 -1.34 -11.19
C HIS A 214 19.16 -1.72 -9.72
N ASP A 215 18.12 -1.62 -8.89
CA ASP A 215 18.18 -1.97 -7.48
C ASP A 215 18.29 -3.49 -7.31
N LEU A 216 17.56 -4.27 -8.10
CA LEU A 216 17.70 -5.73 -8.14
C LEU A 216 19.11 -6.16 -8.53
N MET A 217 19.67 -5.55 -9.58
CA MET A 217 21.04 -5.82 -10.01
C MET A 217 22.06 -5.43 -8.93
N ARG A 218 21.84 -4.30 -8.24
CA ARG A 218 22.67 -3.86 -7.12
C ARG A 218 22.62 -4.86 -5.96
N ILE A 219 21.45 -5.38 -5.61
CA ILE A 219 21.28 -6.42 -4.59
C ILE A 219 22.09 -7.67 -4.99
N TYR A 220 21.96 -8.13 -6.24
CA TYR A 220 22.69 -9.29 -6.74
C TYR A 220 24.22 -9.10 -6.68
N GLN A 221 24.71 -7.95 -7.11
CA GLN A 221 26.14 -7.61 -7.04
C GLN A 221 26.67 -7.57 -5.61
N LEU A 222 25.91 -7.00 -4.68
CA LEU A 222 26.26 -6.98 -3.25
C LEU A 222 26.31 -8.41 -2.67
N ALA A 223 25.37 -9.28 -3.04
CA ALA A 223 25.36 -10.68 -2.63
C ALA A 223 26.59 -11.45 -3.14
N ILE A 224 26.93 -11.32 -4.43
CA ILE A 224 28.13 -11.95 -5.01
C ILE A 224 29.40 -11.46 -4.31
N LYS A 225 29.51 -10.14 -4.09
CA LYS A 225 30.67 -9.55 -3.42
C LYS A 225 30.86 -10.13 -2.02
N HIS A 226 29.78 -10.24 -1.25
CA HIS A 226 29.84 -10.83 0.09
C HIS A 226 30.25 -12.31 0.04
N HIS A 227 29.68 -13.09 -0.88
CA HIS A 227 30.05 -14.51 -1.06
C HIS A 227 31.54 -14.69 -1.33
N LYS A 228 32.11 -13.90 -2.27
CA LYS A 228 33.54 -13.94 -2.59
C LYS A 228 34.44 -13.57 -1.40
N SER A 229 34.08 -12.52 -0.65
CA SER A 229 34.85 -12.11 0.54
C SER A 229 34.79 -13.15 1.67
N SER A 230 33.66 -13.85 1.81
CA SER A 230 33.49 -14.90 2.82
C SER A 230 34.22 -16.20 2.45
N SER A 231 34.44 -16.48 1.16
CA SER A 231 35.23 -17.63 0.73
C SER A 231 36.75 -17.40 0.78
N GLU A 232 37.22 -16.16 0.59
CA GLU A 232 38.64 -15.78 0.69
C GLU A 232 39.15 -15.68 2.14
N SER A 233 38.27 -15.44 3.12
CA SER A 233 38.64 -15.33 4.55
C SER A 233 38.72 -16.67 5.30
N VAL A 234 38.38 -17.78 4.62
CA VAL A 234 38.42 -19.15 5.16
C VAL A 234 39.63 -19.94 4.60
N GLN A 235 40.43 -19.33 3.72
CA GLN A 235 41.71 -19.83 3.23
C GLN A 235 42.88 -19.14 3.91
#